data_AF-A0A928DQW9-F1
#
_entry.id   AF-A0A928DQW9-F1
#
_cell.length_a   1.000
_cell.length_b   1.000
_cell.length_c   1.000
_cell.angle_alpha   90.00
_cell.angle_beta   90.00
_cell.angle_gamma   90.00
#
_symmetry.space_group_name_H-M   'P 1'
#
loop_
_entity.id
_entity.type
_entity.pdbx_description
1 polymer ?
#
loop_
_entity_poly.entity_id
_entity_poly.type
_entity_poly.pdbx_seq_one_letter_code
_entity_poly.pdbx_strand_id
1 'polypeptide(L)'
;MLCSFLALPCLGQPKANIAKKIVVSASGKVGGLTAEQFIKNTMANPSFTKGLSAVQQQELAQSLQLALSRQILHAKVPPVLPSVTRLSVHRATQIVGEDYLHAVWSLDDAMGNTVAYLKMGNLSEIERTKEFHETVKDLIPQFDLIDIEYPLVLEEGERAFPPAVEKKIKSDFDTDFFRRYVRESQTRAITPFLLSVVDTRGVTFSKQYHWNNPKLSLSILKDKPITAEEWAQVRGFVRAFNAAGFFHGDIPRNFHLRRGSDGRLKVTILDFERNTTNLNDELFFDEWEELLLEQDCLVL
;
A
#
# COMPACT_ATOMS: atom_id res chain seq x y z
N MET A 1 12.88 -17.17 -0.51
CA MET A 1 13.24 -17.53 0.88
C MET A 1 13.57 -16.22 1.61
N LEU A 2 12.56 -15.51 2.09
CA LEU A 2 12.73 -14.21 2.76
C LEU A 2 13.11 -14.45 4.23
N CYS A 3 14.26 -13.93 4.65
CA CYS A 3 14.75 -14.03 6.02
C CYS A 3 14.50 -12.67 6.72
N SER A 4 13.61 -12.63 7.71
CA SER A 4 13.44 -11.45 8.58
C SER A 4 14.31 -11.60 9.83
N PHE A 5 14.93 -10.50 10.27
CA PHE A 5 15.97 -10.47 11.30
C PHE A 5 15.43 -9.86 12.61
N LEU A 6 15.78 -10.45 13.75
CA LEU A 6 15.53 -9.88 15.08
C LEU A 6 16.86 -9.50 15.75
N ALA A 7 16.94 -8.26 16.24
CA ALA A 7 17.93 -7.83 17.22
C ALA A 7 17.20 -7.66 18.56
N LEU A 8 17.67 -8.33 19.62
CA LEU A 8 17.14 -8.17 20.98
C LEU A 8 17.76 -6.92 21.63
N PRO A 9 16.98 -6.07 22.32
CA PRO A 9 17.52 -4.94 23.07
C PRO A 9 18.32 -5.44 24.28
N CYS A 10 19.57 -4.97 24.40
CA CYS A 10 20.44 -5.22 25.54
C CYS A 10 20.05 -4.32 26.73
N LEU A 11 19.49 -4.90 27.79
CA LEU A 11 19.39 -4.22 29.08
C LEU A 11 20.73 -4.37 29.84
N GLY A 12 21.57 -3.31 29.79
CA GLY A 12 22.75 -3.13 30.65
C GLY A 12 24.11 -3.53 30.04
N GLN A 13 25.00 -2.55 29.85
CA GLN A 13 26.33 -2.60 29.20
C GLN A 13 27.42 -3.48 29.88
N PRO A 14 28.68 -3.51 29.40
CA PRO A 14 29.20 -3.75 28.05
C PRO A 14 30.23 -4.90 28.05
N LYS A 15 30.03 -5.93 27.24
CA LYS A 15 31.04 -6.76 26.53
C LYS A 15 30.37 -8.07 26.09
N ALA A 16 30.58 -8.40 24.82
CA ALA A 16 30.02 -9.51 24.04
C ALA A 16 28.66 -9.24 23.39
N ASN A 17 28.72 -8.62 22.20
CA ASN A 17 27.72 -8.77 21.15
C ASN A 17 27.56 -10.27 20.83
N ILE A 18 26.52 -10.90 21.38
CA ILE A 18 25.99 -12.15 20.86
C ILE A 18 24.58 -11.86 20.35
N ALA A 19 24.50 -11.10 19.25
CA ALA A 19 23.29 -11.05 18.45
C ALA A 19 23.15 -12.42 17.75
N LYS A 20 22.54 -13.40 18.41
CA LYS A 20 22.20 -14.67 17.78
C LYS A 20 20.97 -14.48 16.91
N LYS A 21 21.17 -14.59 15.60
CA LYS A 21 20.15 -14.58 14.55
C LYS A 21 19.09 -15.65 14.82
N ILE A 22 17.87 -15.24 15.17
CA ILE A 22 16.70 -16.13 15.25
C ILE A 22 16.03 -16.13 13.88
N VAL A 23 15.91 -17.31 13.26
CA VAL A 23 15.25 -17.49 11.96
C VAL A 23 13.97 -18.28 12.16
N VAL A 24 12.82 -17.66 11.90
CA VAL A 24 11.50 -18.31 11.87
C VAL A 24 11.19 -18.74 10.45
N SER A 25 10.81 -20.00 10.27
CA SER A 25 10.35 -20.56 8.99
C SER A 25 8.90 -20.19 8.71
N ALA A 26 8.47 -20.33 7.44
CA ALA A 26 7.07 -20.16 7.02
C ALA A 26 6.07 -21.05 7.80
N SER A 27 6.54 -22.16 8.38
CA SER A 27 5.74 -23.04 9.25
C SER A 27 5.59 -22.53 10.70
N GLY A 28 6.11 -21.34 11.01
CA GLY A 28 6.14 -20.79 12.36
C GLY A 28 7.14 -21.46 13.32
N LYS A 29 8.10 -22.23 12.77
CA LYS A 29 9.13 -22.93 13.55
C LYS A 29 10.46 -22.20 13.55
N VAL A 30 11.17 -22.18 14.68
CA VAL A 30 12.55 -21.66 14.83
C VAL A 30 13.52 -22.83 14.89
N GLY A 31 14.38 -23.01 13.88
CA GLY A 31 15.32 -24.14 13.85
C GLY A 31 14.64 -25.51 13.98
N GLY A 32 13.41 -25.66 13.48
CA GLY A 32 12.61 -26.88 13.56
C GLY A 32 11.75 -27.04 14.83
N LEU A 33 11.86 -26.13 15.80
CA LEU A 33 11.09 -26.13 17.05
C LEU A 33 9.86 -25.23 16.95
N THR A 34 8.79 -25.56 17.69
CA THR A 34 7.70 -24.60 17.93
C THR A 34 8.21 -23.40 18.75
N ALA A 35 7.51 -22.26 18.71
CA ALA A 35 7.87 -21.09 19.52
C ALA A 35 8.00 -21.44 21.02
N GLU A 36 7.05 -22.21 21.55
CA GLU A 36 7.08 -22.68 22.95
C GLU A 36 8.31 -23.56 23.23
N GLN A 37 8.66 -24.48 22.33
CA GLN A 37 9.84 -25.34 22.47
C GLN A 37 11.13 -24.51 22.40
N PHE A 38 11.19 -23.53 21.52
CA PHE A 38 12.33 -22.63 21.41
C PHE A 38 12.53 -21.78 22.67
N ILE A 39 11.45 -21.17 23.19
CA ILE A 39 11.50 -20.39 24.43
C ILE A 39 11.90 -21.28 25.60
N LYS A 40 11.28 -22.45 25.75
CA LYS A 40 11.63 -23.40 26.80
C LYS A 40 13.10 -23.80 26.75
N ASN A 41 13.63 -24.12 25.57
CA ASN A 41 15.03 -24.49 25.40
C ASN A 41 16.00 -23.31 25.63
N THR A 42 15.58 -22.09 25.30
CA THR A 42 16.38 -20.87 25.50
C THR A 42 16.44 -20.52 26.98
N MET A 43 15.31 -20.56 27.70
CA MET A 43 15.22 -20.28 29.13
C MET A 43 15.88 -21.39 29.99
N ALA A 44 15.92 -22.63 29.48
CA ALA A 44 16.65 -23.72 30.12
C ALA A 44 18.18 -23.64 29.97
N ASN A 45 18.70 -22.77 29.08
CA ASN A 45 20.13 -22.63 28.86
C ASN A 45 20.74 -21.63 29.87
N PRO A 46 21.62 -22.09 30.79
CA PRO A 46 22.19 -21.23 31.82
C PRO A 46 23.00 -20.07 31.24
N SER A 47 23.54 -20.18 30.01
CA SER A 47 24.26 -19.07 29.37
C SER A 47 23.37 -17.86 29.06
N PHE A 48 22.04 -18.03 29.01
CA PHE A 48 21.08 -16.95 28.75
C PHE A 48 20.41 -16.42 30.03
N THR A 49 20.33 -17.24 31.08
CA THR A 49 19.61 -16.88 32.31
C THR A 49 20.52 -16.61 33.50
N LYS A 50 21.83 -16.92 33.39
CA LYS A 50 22.80 -16.68 34.46
C LYS A 50 22.93 -15.18 34.74
N GLY A 51 22.69 -14.81 36.00
CA GLY A 51 22.74 -13.43 36.47
C GLY A 51 21.40 -12.68 36.38
N LEU A 52 20.36 -13.30 35.81
CA LEU A 52 19.01 -12.74 35.80
C LEU A 52 18.22 -13.21 37.04
N SER A 53 17.52 -12.27 37.67
CA SER A 53 16.52 -12.59 38.69
C SER A 53 15.33 -13.33 38.08
N ALA A 54 14.51 -13.98 38.92
CA ALA A 54 13.29 -14.66 38.45
C ALA A 54 12.35 -13.73 37.67
N VAL A 55 12.24 -12.47 38.09
CA VAL A 55 11.43 -11.45 37.40
C VAL A 55 12.02 -11.14 36.01
N GLN A 56 13.33 -10.93 35.93
CA GLN A 56 14.00 -10.66 34.65
C GLN A 56 13.93 -11.85 33.68
N GLN A 57 13.95 -13.08 34.20
CA GLN A 57 13.75 -14.28 33.38
C GLN A 57 12.31 -14.35 32.83
N GLN A 58 11.31 -13.96 33.63
CA GLN A 58 9.93 -13.91 33.19
C GLN A 58 9.69 -12.83 32.13
N GLU A 59 10.27 -11.63 32.31
CA GLU A 59 10.21 -10.54 31.33
C GLU A 59 10.88 -10.91 30.00
N LEU A 60 12.03 -11.61 30.06
CA LEU A 60 12.72 -12.12 28.87
C LEU A 60 11.86 -13.16 28.13
N ALA A 61 11.23 -14.08 28.86
CA ALA A 61 10.35 -15.10 28.26
C ALA A 61 9.12 -14.46 27.57
N GLN A 62 8.51 -13.45 28.21
CA GLN A 62 7.40 -12.69 27.62
C GLN A 62 7.84 -11.91 26.37
N SER A 63 9.01 -11.28 26.42
CA SER A 63 9.57 -10.55 25.27
C SER A 63 9.85 -11.47 24.08
N LEU A 64 10.38 -12.67 24.34
CA LEU A 64 10.59 -13.70 23.31
C LEU A 64 9.27 -14.21 22.74
N GLN A 65 8.27 -14.45 23.59
CA GLN A 65 6.92 -14.86 23.17
C GLN A 65 6.28 -13.81 22.26
N LEU A 66 6.38 -12.52 22.61
CA LEU A 66 5.84 -11.42 21.82
C LEU A 66 6.57 -11.29 20.47
N ALA A 67 7.90 -11.35 20.47
CA ALA A 67 8.72 -11.26 19.26
C ALA A 67 8.45 -12.43 18.29
N LEU A 68 8.29 -13.65 18.81
CA LEU A 68 7.96 -14.83 18.01
C LEU A 68 6.53 -14.79 17.48
N SER A 69 5.58 -14.33 18.29
CA SER A 69 4.19 -14.18 17.87
C SER A 69 4.07 -13.18 16.71
N ARG A 70 4.80 -12.06 16.76
CA ARG A 70 4.93 -11.11 15.65
C ARG A 70 5.47 -11.81 14.40
N GLN A 71 6.63 -12.46 14.49
CA GLN A 71 7.23 -13.14 13.31
C GLN A 71 6.35 -14.23 12.71
N ILE A 72 5.59 -14.98 13.53
CA ILE A 72 4.65 -15.99 13.05
C ILE A 72 3.46 -15.36 12.33
N LEU A 73 3.00 -14.18 12.78
CA LEU A 73 1.98 -13.41 12.05
C LEU A 73 2.51 -12.95 10.68
N HIS A 74 3.74 -12.42 10.64
CA HIS A 74 4.40 -11.94 9.43
C HIS A 74 4.71 -13.06 8.41
N ALA A 75 4.98 -14.28 8.87
CA ALA A 75 5.29 -15.41 8.00
C ALA A 75 4.08 -16.00 7.26
N LYS A 76 2.84 -15.66 7.65
CA LYS A 76 1.64 -16.34 7.15
C LYS A 76 1.12 -15.85 5.80
N VAL A 77 1.41 -14.61 5.38
CA VAL A 77 1.05 -14.10 4.05
C VAL A 77 2.05 -13.01 3.65
N PRO A 78 2.95 -13.23 2.68
CA PRO A 78 3.76 -12.13 2.15
C PRO A 78 2.83 -11.08 1.52
N PRO A 79 3.16 -9.78 1.61
CA PRO A 79 2.41 -8.75 0.93
C PRO A 79 2.31 -9.09 -0.55
N VAL A 80 1.08 -9.11 -1.06
CA VAL A 80 0.82 -9.44 -2.46
C VAL A 80 1.22 -8.21 -3.26
N LEU A 81 2.35 -8.26 -3.96
CA LEU A 81 2.61 -7.31 -5.04
C LEU A 81 1.40 -7.33 -5.97
N PRO A 82 0.90 -6.18 -6.47
CA PRO A 82 -0.09 -6.18 -7.53
C PRO A 82 0.48 -7.03 -8.66
N SER A 83 -0.01 -8.26 -8.77
CA SER A 83 0.46 -9.18 -9.79
C SER A 83 0.11 -8.52 -11.11
N VAL A 84 1.12 -8.24 -11.93
CA VAL A 84 0.97 -7.91 -13.35
C VAL A 84 0.40 -9.17 -14.01
N THR A 85 -0.87 -9.42 -13.75
CA THR A 85 -1.65 -10.26 -14.63
C THR A 85 -1.54 -9.51 -15.94
N ARG A 86 -0.93 -10.13 -16.96
CA ARG A 86 -1.01 -9.66 -18.34
C ARG A 86 -2.49 -9.67 -18.70
N LEU A 87 -3.19 -8.64 -18.24
CA LEU A 87 -4.61 -8.43 -18.45
C LEU A 87 -4.71 -8.11 -19.91
N SER A 88 -5.11 -9.11 -20.67
CA SER A 88 -5.31 -8.98 -22.10
C SER A 88 -6.44 -7.97 -22.30
N VAL A 89 -6.10 -6.72 -22.58
CA VAL A 89 -7.03 -5.62 -22.86
C VAL A 89 -8.02 -6.03 -23.98
N HIS A 90 -7.64 -7.02 -24.79
CA HIS A 90 -8.49 -7.74 -25.74
C HIS A 90 -9.82 -8.28 -25.20
N ARG A 91 -9.98 -8.44 -23.88
CA ARG A 91 -11.25 -8.86 -23.27
C ARG A 91 -12.23 -7.72 -23.05
N ALA A 92 -11.78 -6.46 -23.11
CA ALA A 92 -12.68 -5.31 -23.00
C ALA A 92 -13.71 -5.37 -24.13
N THR A 93 -14.98 -5.17 -23.79
CA THR A 93 -16.08 -5.14 -24.76
C THR A 93 -16.85 -3.84 -24.72
N GLN A 94 -16.71 -3.08 -23.63
CA GLN A 94 -17.40 -1.82 -23.41
C GLN A 94 -16.54 -0.82 -22.64
N ILE A 95 -16.85 0.46 -22.83
CA ILE A 95 -16.34 1.56 -21.99
C ILE A 95 -17.47 1.97 -21.08
N VAL A 96 -17.29 1.76 -19.79
CA VAL A 96 -18.19 2.25 -18.75
C VAL A 96 -17.53 3.50 -18.17
N GLY A 97 -18.21 4.64 -18.29
CA GLY A 97 -17.64 5.91 -17.85
C GLY A 97 -17.84 6.07 -16.36
N GLU A 98 -16.78 6.46 -15.63
CA GLU A 98 -16.92 7.16 -14.34
C GLU A 98 -15.55 7.68 -13.85
N ASP A 99 -15.10 8.78 -14.43
CA ASP A 99 -14.67 9.99 -13.72
C ASP A 99 -14.41 11.09 -14.78
N TYR A 100 -15.45 11.88 -15.04
CA TYR A 100 -15.38 12.94 -16.05
C TYR A 100 -14.36 14.02 -15.66
N LEU A 101 -14.14 14.29 -14.37
CA LEU A 101 -13.21 15.33 -13.93
C LEU A 101 -11.76 14.96 -14.19
N HIS A 102 -11.44 13.67 -14.20
CA HIS A 102 -10.08 13.15 -14.35
C HIS A 102 -9.83 12.46 -15.69
N ALA A 103 -10.82 12.47 -16.60
CA ALA A 103 -10.77 11.84 -17.92
C ALA A 103 -10.29 10.37 -17.84
N VAL A 104 -10.92 9.62 -16.93
CA VAL A 104 -10.70 8.18 -16.74
C VAL A 104 -11.98 7.42 -17.08
N TRP A 105 -11.83 6.29 -17.78
CA TRP A 105 -12.92 5.38 -18.11
C TRP A 105 -12.55 3.95 -17.72
N SER A 106 -13.49 3.19 -17.17
CA SER A 106 -13.32 1.75 -17.00
C SER A 106 -13.57 1.03 -18.32
N LEU A 107 -12.72 0.04 -18.59
CA LEU A 107 -12.88 -0.89 -19.69
C LEU A 107 -13.36 -2.21 -19.09
N ASP A 108 -14.59 -2.61 -19.41
CA ASP A 108 -15.18 -3.82 -18.85
C ASP A 108 -15.26 -4.95 -19.86
N ASP A 109 -15.12 -6.19 -19.37
CA ASP A 109 -15.36 -7.39 -20.15
C ASP A 109 -16.87 -7.66 -20.37
N ALA A 110 -17.20 -8.71 -21.13
CA ALA A 110 -18.59 -9.08 -21.40
C ALA A 110 -19.39 -9.50 -20.15
N MET A 111 -18.71 -9.75 -19.04
CA MET A 111 -19.32 -10.09 -17.75
C MET A 111 -19.49 -8.86 -16.85
N GLY A 112 -19.08 -7.67 -17.30
CA GLY A 112 -19.15 -6.44 -16.52
C GLY A 112 -18.02 -6.27 -15.50
N ASN A 113 -16.93 -7.04 -15.61
CA ASN A 113 -15.76 -6.83 -14.76
C ASN A 113 -14.82 -5.82 -15.42
N THR A 114 -14.39 -4.81 -14.67
CA THR A 114 -13.34 -3.91 -15.14
C THR A 114 -12.02 -4.67 -15.31
N VAL A 115 -11.44 -4.58 -16.50
CA VAL A 115 -10.19 -5.24 -16.88
C VAL A 115 -9.03 -4.26 -17.09
N ALA A 116 -9.32 -2.99 -17.31
CA ALA A 116 -8.34 -1.91 -17.34
C ALA A 116 -9.04 -0.56 -17.15
N TYR A 117 -8.27 0.48 -16.85
CA TYR A 117 -8.73 1.86 -17.00
C TYR A 117 -8.06 2.50 -18.21
N LEU A 118 -8.83 3.23 -18.99
CA LEU A 118 -8.32 4.17 -19.98
C LEU A 118 -8.22 5.54 -19.33
N LYS A 119 -7.03 6.12 -19.28
CA LYS A 119 -6.83 7.50 -18.82
C LYS A 119 -6.30 8.37 -19.95
N MET A 120 -6.74 9.61 -19.95
CA MET A 120 -6.20 10.67 -20.78
C MET A 120 -5.34 11.58 -19.92
N GLY A 121 -4.04 11.57 -20.15
CA GLY A 121 -3.09 12.36 -19.38
C GLY A 121 -1.90 12.81 -20.22
N ASN A 122 -1.05 13.65 -19.65
CA ASN A 122 0.14 14.12 -20.33
C ASN A 122 1.25 13.04 -20.29
N LEU A 123 2.27 13.17 -21.15
CA LEU A 123 3.40 12.22 -21.16
C LEU A 123 4.13 12.16 -19.83
N SER A 124 4.22 13.29 -19.11
CA SER A 124 4.89 13.33 -17.80
C SER A 124 4.16 12.48 -16.76
N GLU A 125 2.84 12.37 -16.80
CA GLU A 125 2.06 11.52 -15.90
C GLU A 125 2.31 10.02 -16.19
N ILE A 126 2.35 9.65 -17.47
CA ILE A 126 2.66 8.29 -17.91
C ILE A 126 4.05 7.89 -17.41
N GLU A 127 5.04 8.75 -17.63
CA GLU A 127 6.42 8.55 -17.18
C GLU A 127 6.50 8.47 -15.66
N ARG A 128 5.79 9.33 -14.93
CA ARG A 128 5.76 9.31 -13.47
C ARG A 128 5.09 8.08 -12.88
N THR A 129 4.02 7.59 -13.49
CA THR A 129 3.38 6.36 -13.04
C THR A 129 4.33 5.17 -13.21
N LYS A 130 5.10 5.14 -14.31
CA LYS A 130 6.16 4.15 -14.52
C LYS A 130 7.31 4.33 -13.53
N GLU A 131 7.77 5.56 -13.31
CA GLU A 131 8.81 5.91 -12.34
C GLU A 131 8.42 5.46 -10.94
N PHE A 132 7.20 5.76 -10.49
CA PHE A 132 6.67 5.32 -9.20
C PHE A 132 6.76 3.79 -9.06
N HIS A 133 6.30 3.03 -10.07
CA HIS A 133 6.41 1.58 -10.05
C HIS A 133 7.86 1.11 -9.86
N GLU A 134 8.78 1.68 -10.63
CA GLU A 134 10.21 1.36 -10.54
C GLU A 134 10.79 1.71 -9.17
N THR A 135 10.35 2.82 -8.57
CA THR A 135 10.77 3.25 -7.22
C THR A 135 10.27 2.29 -6.14
N VAL A 136 9.00 1.84 -6.21
CA VAL A 136 8.37 1.15 -5.07
C VAL A 136 8.40 -0.37 -5.14
N LYS A 137 8.66 -0.97 -6.30
CA LYS A 137 8.60 -2.45 -6.47
C LYS A 137 9.51 -3.21 -5.49
N ASP A 138 10.67 -2.65 -5.15
CA ASP A 138 11.62 -3.24 -4.19
C ASP A 138 11.40 -2.73 -2.75
N LEU A 139 10.58 -1.69 -2.57
CA LEU A 139 10.20 -1.15 -1.26
C LEU A 139 9.01 -1.92 -0.66
N ILE A 140 8.00 -2.22 -1.47
CA ILE A 140 6.74 -2.87 -1.02
C ILE A 140 6.97 -4.15 -0.21
N PRO A 141 7.89 -5.07 -0.58
CA PRO A 141 8.12 -6.29 0.20
C PRO A 141 8.57 -6.05 1.66
N GLN A 142 8.97 -4.82 2.01
CA GLN A 142 9.37 -4.42 3.37
C GLN A 142 8.18 -4.09 4.28
N PHE A 143 6.97 -3.94 3.71
CA PHE A 143 5.74 -3.56 4.42
C PHE A 143 4.75 -4.73 4.39
N ASP A 144 4.82 -5.60 5.38
CA ASP A 144 4.12 -6.89 5.41
C ASP A 144 2.82 -6.92 6.22
N LEU A 145 2.47 -5.84 6.92
CA LEU A 145 1.19 -5.67 7.64
C LEU A 145 0.13 -4.95 6.80
N ILE A 146 0.56 -4.28 5.74
CA ILE A 146 -0.31 -3.58 4.79
C ILE A 146 -0.14 -4.20 3.41
N ASP A 147 -1.11 -3.99 2.53
CA ASP A 147 -0.93 -4.22 1.10
C ASP A 147 -1.05 -2.90 0.37
N ILE A 148 -0.13 -2.70 -0.57
CA ILE A 148 0.00 -1.44 -1.31
C ILE A 148 -0.50 -1.69 -2.72
N GLU A 149 -1.50 -0.89 -3.12
CA GLU A 149 -2.16 -0.96 -4.42
C GLU A 149 -1.95 0.35 -5.17
N TYR A 150 -1.62 0.27 -6.45
CA TYR A 150 -1.43 1.43 -7.31
C TYR A 150 -1.56 1.01 -8.77
N PRO A 151 -2.05 1.88 -9.65
CA PRO A 151 -2.22 1.56 -11.05
C PRO A 151 -0.86 1.48 -11.75
N LEU A 152 -0.73 0.53 -12.67
CA LEU A 152 0.45 0.34 -13.53
C LEU A 152 0.12 0.76 -14.95
N VAL A 153 1.03 1.43 -15.63
CA VAL A 153 0.89 1.67 -17.08
C VAL A 153 1.05 0.33 -17.80
N LEU A 154 0.03 -0.08 -18.56
CA LEU A 154 0.08 -1.28 -19.38
C LEU A 154 0.87 -1.00 -20.67
N GLU A 155 1.77 -1.91 -21.06
CA GLU A 155 2.63 -1.74 -22.23
C GLU A 155 1.86 -1.77 -23.56
N GLU A 156 2.40 -1.08 -24.56
CA GLU A 156 1.76 -0.72 -25.83
C GLU A 156 1.47 -1.90 -26.80
N GLY A 157 1.93 -3.12 -26.48
CA GLY A 157 1.75 -4.31 -27.32
C GLY A 157 0.28 -4.72 -27.54
N GLU A 158 -0.65 -4.14 -26.78
CA GLU A 158 -2.10 -4.43 -26.79
C GLU A 158 -2.95 -3.24 -27.28
N ARG A 159 -2.39 -2.34 -28.09
CA ARG A 159 -3.04 -1.09 -28.57
C ARG A 159 -4.23 -1.25 -29.52
N ALA A 160 -4.60 -2.47 -29.92
CA ALA A 160 -5.82 -2.67 -30.68
C ALA A 160 -7.02 -2.74 -29.73
N PHE A 161 -7.55 -1.56 -29.38
CA PHE A 161 -8.88 -1.48 -28.79
C PHE A 161 -9.88 -2.21 -29.71
N PRO A 162 -10.87 -2.94 -29.17
CA PRO A 162 -11.99 -3.40 -29.96
C PRO A 162 -12.60 -2.22 -30.74
N PRO A 163 -13.03 -2.39 -32.00
CA PRO A 163 -13.55 -1.28 -32.81
C PRO A 163 -14.69 -0.48 -32.14
N ALA A 164 -15.50 -1.14 -31.30
CA ALA A 164 -16.56 -0.49 -30.52
C ALA A 164 -15.99 0.47 -29.46
N VAL A 165 -14.93 0.07 -28.76
CA VAL A 165 -14.21 0.89 -27.77
C VAL A 165 -13.53 2.06 -28.47
N GLU A 166 -12.81 1.82 -29.56
CA GLU A 166 -12.15 2.88 -30.33
C GLU A 166 -13.15 3.92 -30.88
N LYS A 167 -14.30 3.45 -31.41
CA LYS A 167 -15.38 4.34 -31.87
C LYS A 167 -15.95 5.18 -30.72
N LYS A 168 -16.13 4.60 -29.54
CA LYS A 168 -16.62 5.33 -28.37
C LYS A 168 -15.62 6.35 -27.84
N ILE A 169 -14.33 6.00 -27.76
CA ILE A 169 -13.24 6.93 -27.45
C ILE A 169 -13.30 8.12 -28.42
N LYS A 170 -13.29 7.88 -29.73
CA LYS A 170 -13.36 8.96 -30.74
C LYS A 170 -14.61 9.84 -30.57
N SER A 171 -15.77 9.22 -30.36
CA SER A 171 -17.02 9.96 -30.12
C SER A 171 -16.97 10.82 -28.86
N ASP A 172 -16.42 10.29 -27.76
CA ASP A 172 -16.32 11.01 -26.49
C ASP A 172 -15.28 12.15 -26.58
N PHE A 173 -14.24 12.01 -27.43
CA PHE A 173 -13.24 13.05 -27.72
C PHE A 173 -13.79 14.20 -28.56
N ASP A 174 -14.73 13.92 -29.45
CA ASP A 174 -15.38 14.94 -30.28
C ASP A 174 -16.41 15.78 -29.49
N THR A 175 -16.66 15.46 -28.22
CA THR A 175 -17.55 16.24 -27.36
C THR A 175 -16.93 17.57 -26.94
N ASP A 176 -17.79 18.58 -26.77
CA ASP A 176 -17.38 19.90 -26.25
C ASP A 176 -16.75 19.81 -24.86
N PHE A 177 -17.11 18.78 -24.09
CA PHE A 177 -16.51 18.49 -22.79
C PHE A 177 -15.01 18.21 -22.91
N PHE A 178 -14.60 17.30 -23.78
CA PHE A 178 -13.18 16.96 -23.95
C PHE A 178 -12.38 18.17 -24.45
N ARG A 179 -12.95 18.93 -25.39
CA ARG A 179 -12.38 20.21 -25.88
C ARG A 179 -12.30 21.29 -24.80
N ARG A 180 -13.11 21.19 -23.75
CA ARG A 180 -13.09 22.08 -22.59
C ARG A 180 -12.05 21.62 -21.57
N TYR A 181 -12.00 20.32 -21.26
CA TYR A 181 -10.97 19.73 -20.40
C TYR A 181 -9.57 20.07 -20.91
N VAL A 182 -9.25 19.77 -22.17
CA VAL A 182 -7.95 20.10 -22.81
C VAL A 182 -7.62 21.60 -22.71
N ARG A 183 -8.63 22.47 -22.78
CA ARG A 183 -8.45 23.92 -22.73
C ARG A 183 -8.25 24.43 -21.32
N GLU A 184 -8.95 23.86 -20.34
CA GLU A 184 -8.93 24.25 -18.93
C GLU A 184 -7.77 23.60 -18.16
N SER A 185 -7.35 22.39 -18.56
CA SER A 185 -6.22 21.66 -17.95
C SER A 185 -4.85 22.27 -18.28
N GLN A 186 -4.81 23.32 -19.12
CA GLN A 186 -3.60 23.98 -19.65
C GLN A 186 -2.57 23.03 -20.31
N THR A 187 -2.93 21.76 -20.50
CA THR A 187 -2.07 20.70 -21.00
C THR A 187 -2.21 20.62 -22.51
N ARG A 188 -1.12 20.97 -23.22
CA ARG A 188 -1.11 21.08 -24.69
C ARG A 188 -1.05 19.74 -25.42
N ALA A 189 -0.77 18.64 -24.72
CA ALA A 189 -0.70 17.31 -25.29
C ALA A 189 -1.25 16.30 -24.28
N ILE A 190 -2.38 15.67 -24.63
CA ILE A 190 -2.99 14.60 -23.85
C ILE A 190 -2.91 13.32 -24.69
N THR A 191 -2.38 12.27 -24.08
CA THR A 191 -2.14 10.96 -24.68
C THR A 191 -3.02 9.94 -23.97
N PRO A 192 -3.76 9.09 -24.70
CA PRO A 192 -4.44 7.95 -24.10
C PRO A 192 -3.42 6.91 -23.64
N PHE A 193 -3.59 6.42 -22.42
CA PHE A 193 -2.83 5.29 -21.90
C PHE A 193 -3.70 4.40 -21.03
N LEU A 194 -3.25 3.16 -20.90
CA LEU A 194 -3.95 2.14 -20.14
C LEU A 194 -3.31 1.95 -18.78
N LEU A 195 -4.18 1.78 -17.78
CA LEU A 195 -3.83 1.53 -16.41
C LEU A 195 -4.38 0.17 -15.97
N SER A 196 -3.62 -0.54 -15.14
CA SER A 196 -4.12 -1.71 -14.44
C SER A 196 -5.26 -1.34 -13.49
N VAL A 197 -6.13 -2.31 -13.23
CA VAL A 197 -7.24 -2.13 -12.28
C VAL A 197 -6.71 -2.09 -10.85
N VAL A 198 -7.22 -1.14 -10.09
CA VAL A 198 -7.05 -1.00 -8.65
C VAL A 198 -8.39 -0.68 -8.02
N ASP A 199 -8.56 -1.10 -6.77
CA ASP A 199 -9.76 -0.80 -6.00
C ASP A 199 -9.64 0.63 -5.44
N THR A 200 -10.43 1.53 -6.01
CA THR A 200 -10.47 2.97 -5.66
C THR A 200 -11.37 3.27 -4.47
N ARG A 201 -12.04 2.26 -3.89
CA ARG A 201 -12.83 2.43 -2.67
C ARG A 201 -11.90 2.70 -1.49
N GLY A 202 -12.44 3.35 -0.47
CA GLY A 202 -11.74 3.61 0.79
C GLY A 202 -11.95 5.03 1.24
N VAL A 203 -11.33 5.38 2.37
CA VAL A 203 -11.37 6.74 2.89
C VAL A 203 -10.14 7.51 2.43
N THR A 204 -10.36 8.72 1.94
CA THR A 204 -9.33 9.74 1.69
C THR A 204 -9.46 10.89 2.70
N PHE A 205 -8.43 11.71 2.82
CA PHE A 205 -8.31 12.70 3.89
C PHE A 205 -8.26 14.15 3.36
N SER A 206 -8.87 14.41 2.21
CA SER A 206 -8.87 15.74 1.59
C SER A 206 -9.81 16.72 2.30
N LYS A 207 -9.23 17.68 3.04
CA LYS A 207 -9.95 18.78 3.73
C LYS A 207 -10.95 19.53 2.84
N GLN A 208 -10.72 19.60 1.52
CA GLN A 208 -11.64 20.29 0.60
C GLN A 208 -12.95 19.54 0.34
N TYR A 209 -13.04 18.24 0.61
CA TYR A 209 -14.30 17.47 0.54
C TYR A 209 -14.91 17.24 1.93
N HIS A 210 -14.22 17.62 3.00
CA HIS A 210 -14.62 17.39 4.39
C HIS A 210 -15.59 18.42 4.99
N TRP A 211 -15.98 19.47 4.26
CA TRP A 211 -16.88 20.47 4.85
C TRP A 211 -18.27 19.92 5.20
N ASN A 212 -18.68 18.77 4.66
CA ASN A 212 -20.02 18.22 4.94
C ASN A 212 -20.08 16.73 5.33
N ASN A 213 -18.97 15.98 5.41
CA ASN A 213 -19.07 14.57 5.85
C ASN A 213 -17.76 13.93 6.34
N PRO A 214 -17.30 14.23 7.57
CA PRO A 214 -16.00 13.74 8.04
C PRO A 214 -16.06 12.40 8.78
N LYS A 215 -17.18 11.66 8.82
CA LYS A 215 -17.21 10.37 9.52
C LYS A 215 -16.53 9.29 8.67
N LEU A 216 -15.24 9.06 8.89
CA LEU A 216 -14.64 7.73 8.73
C LEU A 216 -15.51 6.77 9.53
N SER A 217 -16.33 6.00 8.83
CA SER A 217 -17.00 4.89 9.48
C SER A 217 -16.01 3.73 9.58
N LEU A 218 -15.87 3.19 10.79
CA LEU A 218 -15.27 1.88 11.03
C LEU A 218 -15.79 0.81 10.04
N SER A 219 -16.99 0.97 9.47
CA SER A 219 -17.53 0.07 8.45
C SER A 219 -16.67 -0.01 7.18
N ILE A 220 -15.99 1.07 6.77
CA ILE A 220 -15.06 1.03 5.62
C ILE A 220 -13.79 0.22 5.96
N LEU A 221 -13.46 0.21 7.25
CA LEU A 221 -12.46 -0.66 7.84
C LEU A 221 -13.05 -1.99 8.32
N LYS A 222 -14.27 -2.35 7.91
CA LYS A 222 -14.98 -3.58 8.30
C LYS A 222 -14.97 -3.84 9.81
N ASP A 223 -15.21 -2.77 10.57
CA ASP A 223 -15.24 -2.74 12.03
C ASP A 223 -13.94 -3.21 12.68
N LYS A 224 -12.82 -3.15 11.94
CA LYS A 224 -11.47 -3.46 12.41
C LYS A 224 -10.59 -2.20 12.31
N PRO A 225 -10.30 -1.52 13.43
CA PRO A 225 -9.45 -0.34 13.42
C PRO A 225 -8.05 -0.67 12.90
N ILE A 226 -7.35 0.37 12.42
CA ILE A 226 -5.94 0.33 12.07
C ILE A 226 -5.13 0.17 13.36
N THR A 227 -4.15 -0.73 13.38
CA THR A 227 -3.24 -0.86 14.54
C THR A 227 -2.07 0.11 14.44
N ALA A 228 -1.44 0.42 15.57
CA ALA A 228 -0.21 1.21 15.63
C ALA A 228 0.87 0.70 14.65
N GLU A 229 1.07 -0.62 14.58
CA GLU A 229 2.08 -1.20 13.67
C GLU A 229 1.72 -1.08 12.19
N GLU A 230 0.43 -1.22 11.84
CA GLU A 230 -0.03 -0.99 10.48
C GLU A 230 0.15 0.48 10.09
N TRP A 231 -0.25 1.41 10.95
CA TRP A 231 -0.08 2.85 10.73
C TRP A 231 1.39 3.24 10.60
N ALA A 232 2.26 2.67 11.43
CA ALA A 232 3.70 2.87 11.32
C ALA A 232 4.24 2.39 9.95
N GLN A 233 3.72 1.30 9.40
CA GLN A 233 4.08 0.85 8.04
C GLN A 233 3.52 1.78 6.94
N VAL A 234 2.31 2.32 7.11
CA VAL A 234 1.76 3.34 6.18
C VAL A 234 2.69 4.56 6.11
N ARG A 235 3.06 5.12 7.27
CA ARG A 235 4.00 6.27 7.35
C ARG A 235 5.37 5.90 6.81
N GLY A 236 5.86 4.71 7.16
CA GLY A 236 7.14 4.18 6.70
C GLY A 236 7.21 4.05 5.17
N PHE A 237 6.11 3.65 4.53
CA PHE A 237 6.05 3.51 3.08
C PHE A 237 6.18 4.85 2.36
N VAL A 238 5.44 5.87 2.82
CA VAL A 238 5.55 7.23 2.26
C VAL A 238 6.94 7.80 2.43
N ARG A 239 7.53 7.65 3.62
CA ARG A 239 8.92 8.05 3.88
C ARG A 239 9.91 7.33 2.96
N ALA A 240 9.69 6.05 2.69
CA ALA A 240 10.59 5.26 1.86
C ALA A 240 10.59 5.74 0.39
N PHE A 241 9.44 5.99 -0.22
CA PHE A 241 9.41 6.49 -1.59
C PHE A 241 9.86 7.96 -1.69
N ASN A 242 9.59 8.79 -0.67
CA ASN A 242 10.14 10.15 -0.56
C ASN A 242 11.67 10.13 -0.46
N ALA A 243 12.24 9.22 0.34
CA ALA A 243 13.69 9.04 0.45
C ALA A 243 14.32 8.53 -0.86
N ALA A 244 13.54 7.82 -1.69
CA ALA A 244 13.94 7.39 -3.02
C ALA A 244 13.77 8.50 -4.09
N GLY A 245 13.37 9.72 -3.70
CA GLY A 245 13.28 10.89 -4.57
C GLY A 245 11.94 11.07 -5.28
N PHE A 246 10.95 10.24 -4.99
CA PHE A 246 9.59 10.40 -5.52
C PHE A 246 8.72 11.12 -4.49
N PHE A 247 8.07 12.23 -4.85
CA PHE A 247 7.20 12.96 -3.93
C PHE A 247 5.82 13.12 -4.55
N HIS A 248 4.79 12.67 -3.85
CA HIS A 248 3.44 12.64 -4.41
C HIS A 248 2.73 13.98 -4.13
N GLY A 249 2.42 14.75 -5.18
CA GLY A 249 1.94 16.13 -5.05
C GLY A 249 0.50 16.32 -4.58
N ASP A 250 -0.27 15.24 -4.42
CA ASP A 250 -1.68 15.29 -3.98
C ASP A 250 -2.10 14.07 -3.12
N ILE A 251 -1.25 13.67 -2.17
CA ILE A 251 -1.53 12.52 -1.28
C ILE A 251 -2.94 12.61 -0.63
N PRO A 252 -3.40 13.75 -0.10
CA PRO A 252 -4.70 13.80 0.59
C PRO A 252 -5.92 13.41 -0.24
N ARG A 253 -5.87 13.54 -1.57
CA ARG A 253 -6.97 13.14 -2.47
C ARG A 253 -6.83 11.74 -2.99
N ASN A 254 -5.60 11.31 -3.22
CA ASN A 254 -5.32 10.12 -4.00
C ASN A 254 -4.79 8.95 -3.16
N PHE A 255 -4.89 9.06 -1.84
CA PHE A 255 -4.45 8.05 -0.89
C PHE A 255 -5.66 7.50 -0.13
N HIS A 256 -5.95 6.23 -0.35
CA HIS A 256 -7.15 5.57 0.16
C HIS A 256 -6.79 4.47 1.16
N LEU A 257 -7.51 4.45 2.27
CA LEU A 257 -7.40 3.39 3.29
C LEU A 257 -8.70 2.56 3.32
N ARG A 258 -8.54 1.22 3.32
CA ARG A 258 -9.67 0.28 3.49
C ARG A 258 -9.20 -1.07 4.05
N ARG A 259 -10.13 -1.91 4.49
CA ARG A 259 -9.85 -3.35 4.74
C ARG A 259 -10.20 -4.22 3.54
N GLY A 260 -9.28 -5.08 3.14
CA GLY A 260 -9.53 -6.16 2.18
C GLY A 260 -10.53 -7.20 2.68
N SER A 261 -10.97 -8.12 1.83
CA SER A 261 -11.77 -9.30 2.26
C SER A 261 -10.99 -10.22 3.20
N ASP A 262 -9.67 -10.21 3.11
CA ASP A 262 -8.70 -10.87 3.99
C ASP A 262 -8.51 -10.17 5.35
N GLY A 263 -9.13 -9.01 5.57
CA GLY A 263 -8.97 -8.22 6.79
C GLY A 263 -7.63 -7.49 6.91
N ARG A 264 -6.81 -7.47 5.86
CA ARG A 264 -5.56 -6.69 5.79
C ARG A 264 -5.86 -5.24 5.44
N LEU A 265 -5.01 -4.33 5.91
CA LEU A 265 -5.11 -2.91 5.55
C LEU A 265 -4.61 -2.75 4.11
N LYS A 266 -5.44 -2.21 3.24
CA LYS A 266 -5.07 -1.86 1.87
C LYS A 266 -4.84 -0.36 1.81
N VAL A 267 -3.71 0.01 1.23
CA VAL A 267 -3.30 1.38 0.95
C VAL A 267 -3.29 1.55 -0.56
N THR A 268 -4.26 2.29 -1.10
CA THR A 268 -4.32 2.57 -2.55
C THR A 268 -3.78 3.97 -2.82
N ILE A 269 -2.79 4.09 -3.72
CA ILE A 269 -2.25 5.37 -4.19
C ILE A 269 -2.59 5.54 -5.66
N LEU A 270 -3.23 6.66 -6.00
CA LEU A 270 -3.73 6.98 -7.33
C LEU A 270 -3.06 8.25 -7.88
N ASP A 271 -3.24 8.47 -9.19
CA ASP A 271 -3.05 9.77 -9.85
C ASP A 271 -1.73 10.52 -9.54
N PHE A 272 -0.70 10.15 -10.31
CA PHE A 272 0.68 10.64 -10.19
C PHE A 272 0.97 11.88 -11.06
N GLU A 273 -0.05 12.65 -11.43
CA GLU A 273 0.10 13.83 -12.29
C GLU A 273 0.95 14.93 -11.60
N ARG A 274 0.79 15.08 -10.28
CA ARG A 274 1.45 16.14 -9.50
C ARG A 274 2.64 15.57 -8.73
N ASN A 275 3.76 16.29 -8.79
CA ASN A 275 4.93 16.06 -7.96
C ASN A 275 5.24 17.39 -7.27
N THR A 276 5.57 17.31 -5.99
CA THR A 276 5.89 18.45 -5.15
C THR A 276 7.34 18.35 -4.72
N THR A 277 8.08 19.46 -4.72
CA THR A 277 9.40 19.50 -4.08
C THR A 277 9.32 19.68 -2.56
N ASN A 278 8.10 19.86 -2.02
CA ASN A 278 7.89 20.11 -0.60
C ASN A 278 7.60 18.81 0.16
N LEU A 279 8.43 18.55 1.17
CA LEU A 279 8.33 17.50 2.19
C LEU A 279 7.08 17.61 3.11
N ASN A 280 6.08 18.40 2.75
CA ASN A 280 4.91 18.65 3.61
C ASN A 280 4.01 17.42 3.79
N ASP A 281 4.31 16.31 3.11
CA ASP A 281 3.60 15.03 3.28
C ASP A 281 3.54 14.58 4.74
N GLU A 282 4.62 14.78 5.52
CA GLU A 282 4.62 14.36 6.93
C GLU A 282 3.62 15.12 7.81
N LEU A 283 3.43 16.42 7.54
CA LEU A 283 2.47 17.24 8.28
C LEU A 283 1.03 16.78 8.04
N PHE A 284 0.73 16.25 6.86
CA PHE A 284 -0.59 15.68 6.58
C PHE A 284 -0.82 14.39 7.37
N PHE A 285 0.20 13.55 7.55
CA PHE A 285 0.04 12.30 8.30
C PHE A 285 -0.23 12.52 9.78
N ASP A 286 0.32 13.58 10.38
CA ASP A 286 0.01 13.93 11.77
C ASP A 286 -1.46 14.36 11.92
N GLU A 287 -1.97 15.19 11.00
CA GLU A 287 -3.40 15.57 10.98
C GLU A 287 -4.33 14.36 10.76
N TRP A 288 -3.90 13.37 9.97
CA TRP A 288 -4.69 12.16 9.72
C TRP A 288 -4.68 11.23 10.93
N GLU A 289 -3.54 11.13 11.62
CA GLU A 289 -3.40 10.35 12.84
C GLU A 289 -4.36 10.86 13.92
N GLU A 290 -4.41 12.18 14.13
CA GLU A 290 -5.38 12.83 15.02
C GLU A 290 -6.82 12.49 14.62
N LEU A 291 -7.18 12.65 13.35
CA LEU A 291 -8.53 12.35 12.87
C LEU A 291 -8.90 10.86 13.03
N LEU A 292 -7.96 9.95 12.78
CA LEU A 292 -8.17 8.51 12.90
C LEU A 292 -8.38 8.10 14.36
N LEU A 293 -7.64 8.71 15.29
CA LEU A 293 -7.81 8.52 16.73
C LEU A 293 -9.17 9.03 17.22
N GLU A 294 -9.57 10.24 16.80
CA GLU A 294 -10.86 10.84 17.18
C GLU A 294 -12.08 10.00 16.76
N GLN A 295 -11.91 9.12 15.76
CA GLN A 295 -12.99 8.33 15.16
C GLN A 295 -12.88 6.83 15.44
N ASP A 296 -12.08 6.44 16.44
CA ASP A 296 -11.82 5.05 16.82
C ASP A 296 -11.34 4.17 15.66
N CYS A 297 -10.80 4.79 14.60
CA CYS A 297 -10.32 4.12 13.39
C CYS A 297 -8.84 3.74 13.48
N LEU A 298 -8.12 4.27 14.47
CA LEU A 298 -6.73 3.92 14.82
C LEU A 298 -6.65 3.60 16.32
N VAL A 299 -5.92 2.54 16.65
CA VAL A 299 -5.59 2.15 18.02
C VAL A 299 -4.07 2.19 18.17
N LEU A 300 -3.59 3.14 18.97
CA LEU A 300 -2.17 3.32 19.33
C LEU A 300 -1.77 2.52 20.57
#